data_AF-A0AAV3SUT3-F1
#
_entry.id   AF-A0AAV3SUT3-F1
#
_cell.length_a   1.000
_cell.length_b   1.000
_cell.length_c   1.000
_cell.angle_alpha   90.00
_cell.angle_beta   90.00
_cell.angle_gamma   90.00
#
_symmetry.space_group_name_H-M   'P 1'
#
loop_
_entity.id
_entity.type
_entity.pdbx_description
1 polymer ?
#
loop_
_entity_poly.entity_id
_entity_poly.type
_entity_poly.pdbx_seq_one_letter_code
_entity_poly.pdbx_strand_id
1 'polypeptide(L)'
;MTDDTDREPAVDPEVTAEACGRCSMSTVVGAVADDRSPEERAERDLFAGERIEVDESAIRRISPAGFLGDLKRRANELGRRIAYGK
;
A
#
# COMPACT_ATOMS: atom_id res chain seq x y z
N MET A 1 17.64 -1.51 34.81
CA MET A 1 17.28 -0.08 34.73
C MET A 1 18.43 0.57 34.02
N THR A 2 18.45 0.45 32.69
CA THR A 2 19.46 1.07 31.84
C THR A 2 18.78 2.26 31.22
N ASP A 3 19.42 3.41 31.38
CA ASP A 3 18.93 4.76 31.11
C ASP A 3 18.86 4.96 29.58
N ASP A 4 17.64 5.10 29.03
CA ASP A 4 17.36 5.34 27.60
C ASP A 4 17.39 6.86 27.28
N THR A 5 18.11 7.65 28.09
CA THR A 5 18.04 9.12 28.06
C THR A 5 19.02 9.73 27.05
N ASP A 6 19.94 8.94 26.49
CA ASP A 6 20.94 9.41 25.49
C ASP A 6 20.52 9.19 24.03
N ARG A 7 19.26 8.80 23.76
CA ARG A 7 18.75 8.79 22.38
C ARG A 7 18.40 10.22 21.98
N GLU A 8 19.39 10.96 21.48
CA GLU A 8 19.12 12.12 20.64
C GLU A 8 18.19 11.69 19.50
N PRO A 9 16.96 12.25 19.37
CA PRO A 9 16.14 11.96 18.21
C PRO A 9 16.92 12.48 17.01
N ALA A 10 17.34 11.58 16.13
CA ALA A 10 17.87 11.98 14.84
C ALA A 10 16.83 12.92 14.22
N VAL A 11 17.15 14.21 14.19
CA VAL A 11 16.36 15.20 13.47
C VAL A 11 16.64 14.89 12.02
N ASP A 12 15.79 14.05 11.42
CA ASP A 12 15.80 13.80 9.98
C ASP A 12 15.66 15.17 9.29
N PRO A 13 16.56 15.51 8.35
CA PRO A 13 16.47 16.76 7.60
C PRO A 13 15.07 16.83 7.00
N GLU A 14 14.30 17.83 7.43
CA GLU A 14 12.90 18.10 7.13
C GLU A 14 12.21 17.04 6.25
N VAL A 15 11.52 16.07 6.89
CA VAL A 15 10.62 15.16 6.17
C VAL A 15 9.48 16.01 5.59
N THR A 16 9.66 16.48 4.35
CA THR A 16 8.67 17.33 3.67
C THR A 16 7.39 16.54 3.45
N ALA A 17 6.29 16.98 4.08
CA ALA A 17 4.99 16.33 4.02
C ALA A 17 3.91 17.32 3.56
N GLU A 18 3.09 16.88 2.62
CA GLU A 18 1.93 17.63 2.12
C GLU A 18 0.67 17.17 2.86
N ALA A 19 -0.20 18.11 3.22
CA ALA A 19 -1.44 17.83 3.93
C ALA A 19 -2.66 18.41 3.21
N CYS A 20 -3.70 17.60 3.01
CA CYS A 20 -4.97 18.05 2.46
C CYS A 20 -5.96 18.41 3.58
N GLY A 21 -6.19 19.71 3.79
CA GLY A 21 -7.10 20.20 4.83
C GLY A 21 -8.57 19.78 4.69
N ARG A 22 -8.97 19.22 3.55
CA ARG A 22 -10.35 18.77 3.30
C ARG A 22 -10.66 17.37 3.85
N CYS A 23 -9.69 16.46 3.77
CA CYS A 23 -9.86 15.07 4.19
C CYS A 23 -8.93 14.69 5.36
N SER A 24 -8.16 15.65 5.89
CA SER A 24 -7.20 15.45 6.98
C SER A 24 -6.17 14.36 6.69
N MET A 25 -5.87 14.13 5.41
CA MET A 25 -4.85 13.19 4.96
C MET A 25 -3.51 13.91 4.83
N SER A 26 -2.43 13.28 5.30
CA SER A 26 -1.04 13.70 5.05
C SER A 26 -0.31 12.67 4.18
N THR A 27 0.65 13.14 3.39
CA THR A 27 1.52 12.31 2.56
C THR A 27 2.95 12.85 2.60
N VAL A 28 3.94 11.97 2.74
CA VAL A 28 5.37 12.34 2.74
C VAL A 28 5.83 12.49 1.28
N VAL A 29 6.20 13.70 0.86
CA VAL A 29 6.66 13.99 -0.52
C VAL A 29 8.18 14.22 -0.61
N GLY A 30 8.83 14.62 0.48
CA GLY A 30 10.27 14.88 0.53
C GLY A 30 11.11 13.66 0.17
N ALA A 31 10.61 12.46 0.46
CA ALA A 31 11.26 11.19 0.13
C ALA A 31 11.54 11.01 -1.38
N VAL A 32 10.79 11.69 -2.26
CA VAL A 32 10.95 11.61 -3.71
C VAL A 32 11.34 12.94 -4.37
N ALA A 33 11.12 14.08 -3.72
CA ALA A 33 11.24 15.40 -4.34
C ALA A 33 12.46 16.24 -3.89
N ASP A 34 12.93 16.10 -2.65
CA ASP A 34 13.97 17.00 -2.11
C ASP A 34 15.36 16.78 -2.71
N ASP A 35 16.09 17.89 -2.86
CA ASP A 35 17.47 18.02 -3.34
C ASP A 35 17.82 17.32 -4.66
N ARG A 36 16.82 17.09 -5.52
CA ARG A 36 17.00 16.35 -6.78
C ARG A 36 16.70 17.16 -8.02
N SER A 37 17.55 16.97 -9.02
CA SER A 37 17.34 17.51 -10.36
C SER A 37 16.02 17.01 -10.96
N PRO A 38 15.43 17.73 -11.94
CA PRO A 38 14.22 17.30 -12.62
C PRO A 38 14.33 15.89 -13.22
N GLU A 39 15.53 15.51 -13.68
CA GLU A 39 15.84 14.21 -14.28
C GLU A 39 15.83 13.09 -13.22
N GLU A 40 16.46 13.32 -12.07
CA GLU A 40 16.47 12.37 -10.94
C GLU A 40 15.07 12.21 -10.31
N ARG A 41 14.25 13.26 -10.33
CA ARG A 41 12.84 13.19 -9.91
C ARG A 41 11.99 12.36 -10.87
N ALA A 42 12.22 12.48 -12.17
CA ALA A 42 11.50 11.70 -13.18
C ALA A 42 11.83 10.20 -13.10
N GLU A 43 13.08 9.83 -12.78
CA GLU A 43 13.48 8.43 -12.61
C GLU A 43 12.84 7.76 -11.38
N ARG A 44 12.48 8.54 -10.36
CA ARG A 44 11.88 8.06 -9.10
C ARG A 44 10.39 8.38 -8.95
N ASP A 45 9.75 8.85 -10.01
CA ASP A 45 8.32 9.14 -10.01
C ASP A 45 7.52 7.83 -9.95
N LEU A 46 6.80 7.63 -8.85
CA LEU A 46 5.94 6.46 -8.60
C LEU A 46 4.75 6.38 -9.57
N PHE A 47 4.43 7.48 -10.25
CA PHE A 47 3.37 7.57 -11.25
C PHE A 47 3.91 7.59 -12.69
N ALA A 48 5.23 7.64 -12.88
CA ALA A 48 5.85 7.54 -14.19
C ALA A 48 5.97 6.07 -14.65
N GLY A 49 6.11 5.87 -15.96
CA GLY A 49 6.21 4.54 -16.57
C GLY A 49 4.85 3.90 -16.89
N GLU A 50 4.85 2.59 -17.14
CA GLU A 50 3.61 1.82 -17.29
C GLU A 50 2.89 1.75 -15.94
N ARG A 51 1.56 1.88 -15.93
CA ARG A 51 0.74 1.80 -14.72
C ARG A 51 1.11 0.52 -13.96
N ILE A 52 1.38 0.64 -12.66
CA ILE A 52 1.48 -0.45 -11.67
C ILE A 52 0.15 -1.20 -11.45
N GLU A 53 -0.68 -1.34 -12.51
CA GLU A 53 -1.82 -2.23 -12.53
C GLU A 53 -1.31 -3.67 -12.56
N VAL A 54 -1.12 -4.22 -11.36
CA VAL A 54 -0.85 -5.64 -11.20
C VAL A 54 -2.11 -6.39 -11.63
N ASP A 55 -1.93 -7.38 -12.51
CA ASP A 55 -3.01 -8.24 -12.96
C ASP A 55 -3.80 -8.82 -11.76
N GLU A 56 -5.13 -8.71 -11.80
CA GLU A 56 -5.99 -9.12 -10.70
C GLU A 56 -5.76 -10.59 -10.32
N SER A 57 -5.45 -11.45 -11.29
CA SER A 57 -5.16 -12.87 -11.04
C SER A 57 -3.85 -13.07 -10.29
N ALA A 58 -2.85 -12.21 -10.50
CA ALA A 58 -1.60 -12.22 -9.75
C ALA A 58 -1.82 -11.80 -8.30
N ILE A 59 -2.62 -10.75 -8.06
CA ILE A 59 -3.02 -10.34 -6.70
C ILE A 59 -3.81 -11.44 -5.99
N ARG A 60 -4.82 -12.03 -6.64
CA ARG A 60 -5.64 -13.09 -6.04
C ARG A 60 -4.85 -14.36 -5.72
N ARG A 61 -3.81 -14.67 -6.49
CA ARG A 61 -2.94 -15.84 -6.25
C ARG A 61 -2.12 -15.71 -4.98
N ILE A 62 -1.67 -14.51 -4.65
CA ILE A 62 -0.77 -14.25 -3.52
C ILE A 62 -1.56 -13.78 -2.29
N SER A 63 -2.73 -13.17 -2.49
CA SER A 63 -3.58 -12.65 -1.42
C SER A 63 -4.35 -13.76 -0.70
N PRO A 64 -4.21 -13.87 0.64
CA PRO A 64 -5.04 -14.75 1.46
C PRO A 64 -6.54 -14.50 1.27
N ALA A 65 -6.94 -13.24 1.01
CA ALA A 65 -8.33 -12.87 0.79
C ALA A 65 -8.89 -13.42 -0.54
N GLY A 66 -8.06 -13.50 -1.59
CA GLY A 66 -8.44 -14.08 -2.87
C GLY A 66 -8.74 -15.58 -2.75
N PHE A 67 -7.81 -16.31 -2.13
CA PHE A 67 -7.96 -17.74 -1.87
C PHE A 67 -9.16 -18.07 -0.97
N LEU A 68 -9.32 -17.38 0.16
CA LEU A 68 -10.44 -17.61 1.08
C LEU A 68 -11.79 -17.24 0.46
N GLY A 69 -11.82 -16.19 -0.37
CA GLY A 69 -12.99 -15.81 -1.14
C GLY A 69 -13.44 -16.90 -2.11
N ASP A 70 -12.50 -17.51 -2.83
CA ASP A 70 -12.78 -18.61 -3.75
C ASP A 70 -13.24 -19.87 -3.02
N LEU A 71 -12.61 -20.21 -1.88
CA LEU A 71 -13.03 -21.33 -1.05
C LEU A 71 -14.46 -21.14 -0.51
N LYS A 72 -14.76 -19.95 0.02
CA LYS A 72 -16.11 -19.58 0.48
C LYS A 72 -17.13 -19.72 -0.64
N ARG A 73 -16.81 -19.24 -1.84
CA ARG A 73 -17.71 -19.30 -2.99
C ARG A 73 -18.08 -20.75 -3.34
N ARG A 74 -17.09 -21.65 -3.36
CA ARG A 74 -17.30 -23.09 -3.59
C ARG A 74 -18.15 -23.72 -2.48
N ALA A 75 -17.86 -23.42 -1.22
CA ALA A 75 -18.65 -23.92 -0.09
C ALA A 75 -20.11 -23.47 -0.14
N ASN A 76 -20.36 -22.20 -0.49
CA ASN A 76 -21.71 -21.66 -0.65
C ASN A 76 -22.45 -22.30 -1.83
N GLU A 77 -21.78 -22.59 -2.94
CA GLU A 77 -22.40 -23.29 -4.07
C GLU A 77 -22.81 -24.71 -3.69
N LEU A 78 -21.93 -25.45 -2.99
CA LEU A 78 -22.24 -26.78 -2.49
C LEU A 78 -23.39 -26.74 -1.47
N GLY A 79 -23.35 -25.80 -0.53
CA GLY A 79 -24.41 -25.61 0.46
C GLY A 79 -25.76 -25.29 -0.19
N ARG A 80 -25.78 -24.46 -1.24
CA ARG A 80 -27.01 -24.16 -1.97
C ARG A 80 -27.57 -25.37 -2.72
N ARG A 81 -26.71 -26.18 -3.35
CA ARG A 81 -27.13 -27.44 -4.00
C ARG A 81 -27.76 -28.40 -3.00
N ILE A 82 -27.17 -28.54 -1.82
CA ILE A 82 -27.66 -29.44 -0.77
C ILE A 82 -28.96 -28.90 -0.15
N ALA A 83 -29.02 -27.61 0.19
CA ALA A 83 -30.15 -27.03 0.91
C ALA A 83 -31.36 -26.78 0.00
N TYR A 84 -31.14 -26.42 -1.27
CA TYR A 84 -32.19 -25.94 -2.18
C TYR A 84 -32.32 -26.75 -3.47
N GLY A 85 -31.48 -27.77 -3.69
CA GLY A 85 -31.58 -28.65 -4.87
C GLY A 85 -31.21 -28.00 -6.21
N LYS A 86 -30.48 -26.88 -6.21
CA LYS A 86 -30.02 -26.16 -7.41
C LYS A 86 -28.51 -26.11 -7.50
#